data_AF-A0A8B6BUY0-F1
#
_entry.id   AF-A0A8B6BUY0-F1
#
_cell.length_a   1.000
_cell.length_b   1.000
_cell.length_c   1.000
_cell.angle_alpha   90.00
_cell.angle_beta   90.00
_cell.angle_gamma   90.00
#
_symmetry.space_group_name_H-M   'P 1'
#
loop_
_entity.id
_entity.type
_entity.pdbx_description
1 polymer ?
#
loop_
_entity_poly.entity_id
_entity_poly.type
_entity_poly.pdbx_seq_one_letter_code
_entity_poly.pdbx_strand_id
1 'polypeptide(L)'
;MQATRPRSLIAPLQLGLGVQMHHHFGSKFLLDTLYQLGFSSSYKEVQKHGVNSALQGDDSPQDLEGRCIQHVADNVDHNIRTLDGHGTFHGMGIIAGITPGYNHKTIVQRLNVSLDDIKTNRENRSPSIQL
;
A
#
# COMPACT_ATOMS: atom_id res chain seq x y z
N MET A 1 -38.51 -32.95 8.57
CA MET A 1 -37.10 -32.55 8.79
C MET A 1 -36.75 -31.47 7.80
N GLN A 2 -36.46 -30.24 8.24
CA GLN A 2 -35.72 -29.29 7.41
C GLN A 2 -34.68 -28.63 8.31
N ALA A 3 -33.42 -28.85 7.97
CA ALA A 3 -32.26 -28.50 8.77
C ALA A 3 -32.14 -26.97 8.89
N THR A 4 -32.24 -26.46 10.11
CA THR A 4 -31.86 -25.09 10.43
C THR A 4 -30.33 -25.02 10.42
N ARG A 5 -29.75 -24.60 9.30
CA ARG A 5 -28.29 -24.43 9.18
C ARG A 5 -27.87 -23.21 10.00
N PRO A 6 -26.86 -23.30 10.89
CA PRO A 6 -26.40 -22.17 11.70
C PRO A 6 -26.05 -20.99 10.79
N ARG A 7 -26.45 -19.78 11.19
CA ARG A 7 -26.23 -18.50 10.48
C ARG A 7 -24.75 -18.07 10.48
N SER A 8 -23.81 -18.98 10.23
CA SER A 8 -22.37 -18.71 10.33
C SER A 8 -21.61 -18.88 9.01
N LEU A 9 -22.29 -19.16 7.90
CA LEU A 9 -21.65 -19.09 6.59
C LEU A 9 -21.75 -17.65 6.10
N ILE A 10 -20.68 -16.88 6.31
CA ILE A 10 -20.40 -15.75 5.42
C ILE A 10 -20.34 -16.38 4.03
N ALA A 11 -21.26 -16.02 3.14
CA ALA A 11 -21.25 -16.48 1.77
C ALA A 11 -20.34 -15.53 0.97
N PRO A 12 -19.06 -15.84 0.75
CA PRO A 12 -18.12 -14.93 0.10
C PRO A 12 -18.61 -14.50 -1.29
N LEU A 13 -19.37 -15.36 -1.98
CA LEU A 13 -19.98 -15.02 -3.27
C LEU A 13 -21.06 -13.92 -3.14
N GLN A 14 -21.98 -14.04 -2.17
CA GLN A 14 -23.05 -13.06 -1.96
C GLN A 14 -22.48 -11.72 -1.44
N LEU A 15 -21.43 -11.78 -0.62
CA LEU A 15 -20.73 -10.60 -0.14
C LEU A 15 -19.95 -9.92 -1.27
N GLY A 16 -19.22 -10.70 -2.08
CA GLY A 16 -18.47 -10.19 -3.23
C GLY A 16 -19.38 -9.57 -4.29
N LEU A 17 -20.52 -10.20 -4.60
CA LEU A 17 -21.55 -9.63 -5.46
C LEU A 17 -22.06 -8.30 -4.89
N GLY A 18 -22.38 -8.26 -3.59
CA GLY A 18 -22.82 -7.04 -2.92
C GLY A 18 -21.79 -5.91 -3.00
N VAL A 19 -20.52 -6.20 -2.74
CA VAL A 19 -19.41 -5.23 -2.87
C VAL A 19 -19.29 -4.73 -4.31
N GLN A 20 -19.32 -5.62 -5.30
CA GLN A 20 -19.22 -5.25 -6.72
C GLN A 20 -20.39 -4.37 -7.16
N MET A 21 -21.63 -4.71 -6.78
CA MET A 21 -22.81 -3.91 -7.08
C MET A 21 -22.76 -2.55 -6.38
N HIS A 22 -22.23 -2.49 -5.15
CA HIS A 22 -22.07 -1.23 -4.44
C HIS A 22 -21.05 -0.32 -5.12
N HIS A 23 -19.91 -0.86 -5.56
CA HIS A 23 -18.91 -0.11 -6.33
C HIS A 23 -19.44 0.37 -7.68
N HIS A 24 -20.21 -0.46 -8.40
CA HIS A 24 -20.63 -0.14 -9.76
C HIS A 24 -21.84 0.80 -9.82
N PHE A 25 -22.80 0.65 -8.89
CA PHE A 25 -24.07 1.39 -8.93
C PHE A 25 -24.31 2.31 -7.73
N GLY A 26 -23.60 2.14 -6.62
CA GLY A 26 -23.81 2.94 -5.41
C GLY A 26 -25.21 2.84 -4.78
N SER A 27 -26.06 1.93 -5.26
CA SER A 27 -27.50 1.93 -4.95
C SER A 27 -27.85 0.97 -3.80
N LYS A 28 -28.24 1.54 -2.66
CA LYS A 28 -28.80 0.78 -1.53
C LYS A 28 -30.06 0.01 -1.91
N PHE A 29 -30.94 0.61 -2.72
CA PHE A 29 -32.18 -0.01 -3.18
C PHE A 29 -31.92 -1.29 -3.99
N LEU A 30 -30.93 -1.25 -4.90
CA LEU A 30 -30.52 -2.41 -5.69
C LEU A 30 -29.99 -3.54 -4.79
N LEU A 31 -29.08 -3.22 -3.87
CA LEU A 31 -28.50 -4.21 -2.94
C LEU A 31 -29.56 -4.83 -2.03
N ASP A 32 -30.49 -4.03 -1.50
CA ASP A 32 -31.57 -4.53 -0.63
C ASP A 32 -32.53 -5.43 -1.42
N THR A 33 -32.80 -5.12 -2.70
CA THR A 33 -33.62 -5.95 -3.58
C THR A 33 -32.94 -7.30 -3.86
N LEU A 34 -31.65 -7.29 -4.20
CA LEU A 34 -30.87 -8.51 -4.42
C LEU A 34 -30.73 -9.35 -3.15
N TYR A 35 -30.63 -8.70 -1.99
CA TYR A 35 -30.63 -9.37 -0.69
C TYR A 35 -31.97 -10.04 -0.39
N GLN A 36 -33.10 -9.36 -0.65
CA GLN A 36 -34.44 -9.95 -0.50
C GLN A 36 -34.66 -11.16 -1.41
N LEU A 37 -34.08 -11.14 -2.61
CA LEU A 37 -34.12 -12.26 -3.56
C LEU A 37 -33.11 -13.38 -3.22
N GLY A 38 -32.26 -13.21 -2.20
CA GLY A 38 -31.26 -14.20 -1.79
C GLY A 38 -30.01 -14.26 -2.66
N PHE A 39 -29.77 -13.28 -3.53
CA PHE A 39 -28.61 -13.23 -4.42
C PHE A 39 -27.40 -12.51 -3.80
N SER A 40 -27.62 -11.53 -2.92
CA SER A 40 -26.56 -10.69 -2.33
C SER A 40 -26.62 -10.68 -0.81
N SER A 41 -25.53 -10.25 -0.17
CA SER A 41 -25.53 -9.82 1.24
C SER A 41 -26.24 -8.48 1.41
N SER A 42 -26.73 -8.21 2.63
CA SER A 42 -27.40 -6.95 2.95
C SER A 42 -26.45 -5.76 2.81
N TYR A 43 -27.00 -4.58 2.52
CA TYR A 43 -26.22 -3.34 2.41
C TYR A 43 -25.34 -3.08 3.66
N LYS A 44 -25.88 -3.35 4.85
CA LYS A 44 -25.15 -3.19 6.12
C LYS A 44 -23.93 -4.10 6.21
N GLU A 45 -24.05 -5.34 5.73
CA GLU A 45 -22.95 -6.31 5.75
C GLU A 45 -21.85 -5.92 4.77
N VAL A 46 -22.23 -5.45 3.58
CA VAL A 46 -21.31 -4.92 2.56
C VAL A 46 -20.55 -3.69 3.09
N GLN A 47 -21.26 -2.76 3.74
CA GLN A 47 -20.64 -1.58 4.34
C GLN A 47 -19.70 -1.94 5.49
N LYS A 48 -20.12 -2.85 6.37
CA LYS A 48 -19.29 -3.37 7.47
C LYS A 48 -18.03 -4.05 6.95
N HIS A 49 -18.15 -4.84 5.88
CA HIS A 49 -17.00 -5.44 5.21
C HIS A 49 -16.05 -4.39 4.67
N GLY A 50 -16.54 -3.35 3.98
CA GLY A 50 -15.69 -2.26 3.48
C GLY A 50 -14.90 -1.56 4.58
N VAL A 51 -15.54 -1.24 5.71
CA VAL A 51 -14.88 -0.61 6.86
C VAL A 51 -13.84 -1.55 7.48
N ASN A 52 -14.18 -2.82 7.69
CA ASN A 52 -13.25 -3.79 8.26
C ASN A 52 -12.04 -4.03 7.35
N SER A 53 -12.25 -4.13 6.03
CA SER A 53 -11.18 -4.28 5.06
C SER A 53 -10.26 -3.05 5.03
N ALA A 54 -10.80 -1.83 5.17
CA ALA A 54 -10.00 -0.62 5.26
C ALA A 54 -9.14 -0.55 6.53
N LEU A 55 -9.64 -1.07 7.66
CA LEU A 55 -8.91 -1.11 8.93
C LEU A 55 -7.85 -2.21 8.98
N GLN A 56 -8.00 -3.28 8.19
CA GLN A 56 -7.02 -4.37 8.12
C GLN A 56 -5.99 -4.20 7.00
N GLY A 57 -6.16 -3.23 6.11
CA GLY A 57 -5.25 -2.97 4.99
C GLY A 57 -3.92 -2.31 5.37
N ASP A 58 -3.57 -2.26 6.65
CA ASP A 58 -2.30 -1.73 7.10
C ASP A 58 -1.29 -2.89 7.21
N ASP A 59 -0.74 -3.30 6.07
CA ASP A 59 0.55 -4.01 5.99
C ASP A 59 1.71 -3.07 6.38
N SER A 60 1.48 -2.15 7.33
CA SER A 60 2.52 -1.34 7.90
C SER A 60 3.48 -2.28 8.64
N PRO A 61 4.79 -2.21 8.38
CA PRO A 61 5.75 -3.07 9.07
C PRO A 61 5.57 -2.84 10.58
N GLN A 62 5.10 -3.84 11.32
CA GLN A 62 4.75 -3.70 12.74
C GLN A 62 5.97 -3.55 13.68
N ASP A 63 7.13 -3.14 13.16
CA ASP A 63 8.32 -2.85 13.96
C ASP A 63 9.24 -1.85 13.23
N LEU A 64 8.98 -0.56 13.48
CA LEU A 64 9.66 0.58 12.83
C LEU A 64 10.63 1.31 13.75
N GLU A 65 10.87 0.78 14.94
CA GLU A 65 11.76 1.42 15.90
C GLU A 65 13.19 1.49 15.31
N GLY A 66 13.73 2.71 15.21
CA GLY A 66 15.02 2.99 14.60
C GLY A 66 15.06 3.01 13.06
N ARG A 67 13.97 2.71 12.35
CA ARG A 67 13.94 2.72 10.87
C ARG A 67 13.40 4.05 10.37
N CYS A 68 13.91 4.51 9.22
CA CYS A 68 13.34 5.65 8.51
C CYS A 68 12.46 5.12 7.38
N ILE A 69 11.17 5.47 7.39
CA ILE A 69 10.29 5.23 6.24
C ILE A 69 10.13 6.54 5.47
N GLN A 70 10.28 6.46 4.16
CA GLN A 70 9.93 7.53 3.24
C GLN A 70 8.89 7.02 2.26
N HIS A 71 7.71 7.63 2.26
CA HIS A 71 6.69 7.39 1.25
C HIS A 71 6.87 8.38 0.10
N VAL A 72 6.87 7.86 -1.13
CA VAL A 72 6.85 8.63 -2.37
C VAL A 72 5.60 8.21 -3.13
N ALA A 73 4.69 9.15 -3.35
CA ALA A 73 3.48 8.94 -4.11
C ALA A 73 3.61 9.65 -5.45
N ASP A 74 3.19 9.00 -6.53
CA ASP A 74 3.12 9.60 -7.86
C ASP A 74 1.93 9.08 -8.66
N ASN A 75 1.52 9.88 -9.63
CA ASN A 75 0.50 9.52 -10.61
C ASN A 75 1.17 8.86 -11.82
N VAL A 76 0.53 7.81 -12.33
CA VAL A 76 0.83 7.19 -13.61
C VAL A 76 -0.32 7.51 -14.56
N ASP A 77 -0.19 8.65 -15.23
CA ASP A 77 -1.12 9.10 -16.26
C ASP A 77 -0.66 8.61 -17.63
N HIS A 78 -1.34 7.61 -18.19
CA HIS A 78 -1.17 7.25 -19.59
C HIS A 78 -2.33 7.78 -20.41
N ASN A 79 -2.03 8.83 -21.19
CA ASN A 79 -2.87 9.26 -22.30
C ASN A 79 -2.79 8.23 -23.42
N ILE A 80 -3.63 7.20 -23.33
CA ILE A 80 -3.95 6.33 -24.46
C ILE A 80 -4.57 7.27 -25.50
N ARG A 81 -4.00 7.35 -26.71
CA ARG A 81 -4.52 8.22 -27.79
C ARG A 81 -5.91 7.75 -28.23
N THR A 82 -6.92 8.10 -27.46
CA THR A 82 -8.33 7.91 -27.79
C THR A 82 -8.82 9.15 -28.54
N LEU A 83 -9.54 8.94 -29.64
CA LEU A 83 -10.00 10.01 -30.53
C LEU A 83 -10.95 11.00 -29.82
N ASP A 84 -11.61 10.57 -28.75
CA ASP A 84 -12.56 11.32 -27.93
C ASP A 84 -11.99 11.74 -26.56
N GLY A 85 -10.73 11.39 -26.26
CA GLY A 85 -10.10 11.65 -24.96
C GLY A 85 -10.67 10.87 -23.78
N HIS A 86 -11.54 9.88 -24.01
CA HIS A 86 -12.12 9.05 -22.96
C HIS A 86 -11.31 7.75 -22.78
N GLY A 87 -11.37 7.14 -21.59
CA GLY A 87 -10.71 5.86 -21.32
C GLY A 87 -9.18 5.94 -21.18
N THR A 88 -8.64 7.07 -20.75
CA THR A 88 -7.22 7.17 -20.36
C THR A 88 -6.95 6.31 -19.12
N PHE A 89 -5.74 5.75 -19.04
CA PHE A 89 -5.34 5.01 -17.84
C PHE A 89 -4.79 6.00 -16.82
N HIS A 90 -5.43 6.05 -15.67
CA HIS A 90 -4.99 6.80 -14.50
C HIS A 90 -4.69 5.80 -13.38
N GLY A 91 -3.40 5.56 -13.13
CA GLY A 91 -2.93 4.79 -11.99
C GLY A 91 -2.36 5.71 -10.91
N MET A 92 -2.55 5.36 -9.64
CA MET A 92 -1.81 5.97 -8.54
C MET A 92 -0.95 4.89 -7.89
N GLY A 93 0.31 5.22 -7.62
CA GLY A 93 1.25 4.32 -6.95
C GLY A 93 1.92 5.01 -5.78
N ILE A 94 2.09 4.28 -4.67
CA ILE A 94 2.92 4.71 -3.55
C ILE A 94 4.06 3.71 -3.41
N ILE A 95 5.28 4.22 -3.34
CA ILE A 95 6.48 3.47 -3.00
C ILE A 95 6.88 3.84 -1.58
N ALA A 96 7.14 2.84 -0.73
CA ALA A 96 7.72 3.03 0.59
C ALA A 96 9.18 2.58 0.58
N GLY A 97 10.11 3.52 0.74
CA GLY A 97 11.52 3.24 1.01
C GLY A 97 11.72 3.06 2.51
N ILE A 98 12.22 1.89 2.93
CA ILE A 98 12.52 1.61 4.33
C ILE A 98 14.04 1.53 4.48
N THR A 99 14.62 2.51 5.18
CA THR A 99 16.04 2.51 5.53
C THR A 99 16.22 1.86 6.90
N PRO A 100 17.00 0.77 7.02
CA PRO A 100 17.34 0.19 8.31
C PRO A 100 18.06 1.21 9.19
N GLY A 101 17.67 1.26 10.47
CA GLY A 101 18.43 2.01 11.47
C GLY A 101 19.79 1.39 11.72
N TYR A 102 20.84 2.20 11.71
CA TYR A 102 22.15 1.78 12.19
C TYR A 102 22.61 2.76 13.28
N ASN A 103 22.76 2.25 14.50
CA ASN A 103 23.30 3.02 15.62
C ASN A 103 24.83 3.11 15.50
N HIS A 104 25.32 4.10 14.75
CA HIS A 104 26.74 4.39 14.68
C HIS A 104 27.10 5.60 15.55
N LYS A 105 27.71 5.36 16.70
CA LYS A 105 28.40 6.40 17.46
C LYS A 105 29.85 6.49 16.97
N THR A 106 30.12 7.27 15.93
CA THR A 106 31.51 7.67 15.64
C THR A 106 31.87 8.81 16.58
N ILE A 107 32.67 8.54 17.60
CA ILE A 107 33.36 9.61 18.30
C ILE A 107 34.47 10.09 17.36
N VAL A 108 34.27 11.25 16.75
CA VAL A 108 35.34 11.90 15.97
C VAL A 108 36.43 12.29 16.96
N GLN A 109 37.49 11.49 17.03
CA GLN A 109 38.62 11.78 17.90
C GLN A 109 39.35 13.02 17.38
N ARG A 110 39.67 13.95 18.27
CA ARG A 110 40.57 15.06 17.97
C ARG A 110 41.99 14.50 17.91
N LEU A 111 42.44 14.20 16.70
CA LEU A 111 43.81 13.80 16.43
C LEU A 111 44.67 15.05 16.18
N ASN A 112 45.91 15.03 16.65
CA ASN A 112 46.92 15.98 16.19
C ASN A 112 47.40 15.50 14.81
N VAL A 113 47.03 16.22 13.76
CA VAL A 113 47.31 15.83 12.37
C VAL A 113 48.54 16.59 11.87
N SER A 114 49.52 15.87 11.31
CA SER A 114 50.68 16.48 10.64
C SER A 114 50.39 16.77 9.16
N LEU A 115 51.21 17.62 8.53
CA LEU A 115 51.07 17.92 7.10
C LEU A 115 51.31 16.71 6.19
N ASP A 116 52.08 15.73 6.65
CA ASP A 116 52.36 14.53 5.86
C ASP A 116 51.19 13.54 5.91
N ASP A 117 50.48 13.44 7.04
CA ASP A 117 49.26 12.64 7.18
C ASP A 117 48.14 13.08 6.21
N ILE A 118 48.11 14.39 5.89
CA ILE A 118 47.14 14.98 4.98
C ILE A 118 47.45 14.62 3.52
N LYS A 119 48.74 14.54 3.16
CA LYS A 119 49.18 14.21 1.79
C LYS A 119 48.86 12.76 1.45
N THR A 120 49.16 11.83 2.36
CA THR A 120 48.93 10.39 2.16
C THR A 120 47.44 10.05 2.00
N ASN A 121 46.56 10.78 2.69
CA ASN A 121 45.11 10.55 2.61
C ASN A 121 44.49 11.04 1.29
N ARG A 122 45.12 12.01 0.62
CA ARG A 122 44.66 12.51 -0.69
C ARG A 122 45.00 11.55 -1.82
N GLU A 123 46.17 10.90 -1.78
CA GLU A 123 46.60 9.93 -2.79
C GLU A 123 45.72 8.67 -2.79
N ASN A 124 45.32 8.20 -1.59
CA ASN A 124 44.50 6.99 -1.41
C ASN A 124 43.00 7.15 -1.76
N ARG A 125 42.53 8.37 -2.08
CA ARG A 125 41.12 8.63 -2.40
C ARG A 125 40.78 8.67 -3.88
N SER A 126 41.74 8.39 -4.76
CA SER A 126 41.48 8.28 -6.20
C SER A 126 40.88 6.90 -6.49
N PRO A 127 39.57 6.75 -6.77
CA PRO A 127 39.02 5.46 -7.12
C PRO A 127 39.47 5.13 -8.54
N SER A 128 40.18 4.01 -8.70
CA SER A 128 40.45 3.42 -10.01
C SER A 128 39.14 2.90 -10.59
N ILE A 129 38.42 3.74 -11.34
CA ILE A 129 37.27 3.31 -12.13
C ILE A 129 37.85 2.52 -13.32
N GLN A 130 37.81 1.19 -13.22
CA GLN A 130 37.98 0.33 -14.39
C GLN A 130 36.66 0.35 -15.17
N LEU A 131 36.75 0.85 -16.41
CA LEU A 131 35.67 0.82 -17.40
C LEU A 131 35.41 -0.60 -17.91
#